data_AF-A0A6G2PW55-F1
#
_entry.id   AF-A0A6G2PW55-F1
#
_cell.length_a   1.000
_cell.length_b   1.000
_cell.length_c   1.000
_cell.angle_alpha   90.00
_cell.angle_beta   90.00
_cell.angle_gamma   90.00
#
_symmetry.space_group_name_H-M   'P 1'
#
loop_
_entity.id
_entity.type
_entity.pdbx_description
1 polymer ?
#
loop_
_entity_poly.entity_id
_entity_poly.type
_entity_poly.pdbx_seq_one_letter_code
_entity_poly.pdbx_strand_id
1 'polypeptide(L)'
;LAERRLGPVAQWRGIGPYRLLTALPPESAQDPAAGPLLAPAHRELARTAEVYLDCAGQAARTASELGIHRQTLYYRLNRVEQLTGLDLDDGEDRLLLHMALKRARL
;
A
#
# COMPACT_ATOMS: atom_id res chain seq x y z
N LEU A 1 7.60 4.08 -8.35
CA LEU A 1 6.89 4.81 -9.43
C LEU A 1 5.90 5.72 -8.74
N ALA A 2 6.04 7.04 -8.86
CA ALA A 2 5.24 8.04 -8.15
C ALA A 2 3.73 7.89 -8.41
N GLU A 3 2.90 8.39 -7.49
CA GLU A 3 1.44 8.42 -7.60
C GLU A 3 1.01 9.17 -8.88
N ARG A 4 0.56 8.45 -9.91
CA ARG A 4 0.36 9.01 -11.28
C ARG A 4 -0.67 10.13 -11.35
N ARG A 5 -1.60 10.19 -10.37
CA ARG A 5 -2.60 11.27 -10.29
C ARG A 5 -1.98 12.61 -9.85
N LEU A 6 -0.85 12.58 -9.17
CA LEU A 6 -0.14 13.77 -8.71
C LEU A 6 0.92 14.12 -9.76
N GLY A 7 0.74 15.23 -10.45
CA GLY A 7 1.78 15.80 -11.32
C GLY A 7 3.00 16.27 -10.50
N PRO A 8 4.06 16.79 -11.15
CA PRO A 8 5.24 17.31 -10.45
C PRO A 8 4.91 18.46 -9.49
N VAL A 9 3.77 19.13 -9.71
CA VAL A 9 3.19 20.15 -8.82
C VAL A 9 1.70 19.85 -8.68
N ALA A 10 1.18 19.90 -7.46
CA ALA A 10 -0.24 19.69 -7.18
C ALA A 10 -0.75 20.74 -6.17
N GLN A 11 -2.03 21.13 -6.31
CA GLN A 11 -2.67 22.00 -5.33
C GLN A 11 -2.85 21.24 -4.01
N TRP A 12 -2.46 21.86 -2.90
CA TRP A 12 -2.59 21.28 -1.55
C TRP A 12 -3.99 20.70 -1.28
N ARG A 13 -5.05 21.42 -1.66
CA ARG A 13 -6.44 20.96 -1.48
C ARG A 13 -6.79 19.72 -2.33
N GLY A 14 -6.10 19.47 -3.44
CA GLY A 14 -6.35 18.38 -4.38
C GLY A 14 -5.61 17.06 -4.12
N ILE A 15 -4.62 17.06 -3.20
CA ILE A 15 -3.83 15.86 -2.92
C ILE A 15 -4.50 14.91 -1.91
N GLY A 16 -5.66 15.25 -1.36
CA GLY A 16 -6.46 14.35 -0.52
C GLY A 16 -5.72 13.87 0.74
N PRO A 17 -5.74 12.56 1.06
CA PRO A 17 -5.13 12.02 2.29
C PRO A 17 -3.61 12.20 2.36
N TYR A 18 -2.94 12.36 1.21
CA TYR A 18 -1.49 12.59 1.18
C TYR A 18 -1.08 13.88 1.90
N ARG A 19 -2.00 14.85 2.10
CA ARG A 19 -1.74 16.02 2.96
C ARG A 19 -1.32 15.62 4.38
N LEU A 20 -1.98 14.61 4.94
CA LEU A 20 -1.66 14.13 6.28
C LEU A 20 -0.28 13.46 6.29
N LEU A 21 0.02 12.66 5.27
CA LEU A 21 1.32 11.99 5.14
C LEU A 21 2.48 13.00 4.98
N THR A 22 2.26 14.10 4.25
CA THR A 22 3.27 15.16 4.08
C THR A 22 3.50 16.00 5.35
N ALA A 23 2.59 15.95 6.32
CA ALA A 23 2.76 16.63 7.60
C ALA A 23 3.55 15.79 8.62
N LEU A 24 3.78 14.50 8.35
CA LEU A 24 4.56 13.62 9.22
C LEU A 24 6.06 13.87 9.05
N PRO A 25 6.86 13.86 10.14
CA PRO A 25 8.30 14.02 10.05
C PRO A 25 8.97 12.95 9.16
N PRO A 26 10.01 13.30 8.37
CA PRO A 26 10.75 12.35 7.54
C PRO A 26 11.36 11.17 8.31
N GLU A 27 11.72 11.35 9.57
CA GLU A 27 12.23 10.30 10.45
C GLU A 27 11.16 9.28 10.83
N SER A 28 9.88 9.64 10.77
CA SER A 28 8.76 8.69 10.84
C SER A 28 8.59 7.91 9.52
N ALA A 29 9.44 8.21 8.51
CA ALA A 29 9.70 7.49 7.25
C ALA A 29 8.92 6.21 7.00
N GLN A 30 9.43 5.17 7.63
CA GLN A 30 9.21 3.80 7.27
C GLN A 30 8.95 3.05 8.54
N ASP A 31 7.71 2.59 8.68
CA ASP A 31 7.40 1.65 9.73
C ASP A 31 8.23 0.37 9.50
N PRO A 32 8.93 -0.15 10.53
CA PRO A 32 9.72 -1.36 10.41
C PRO A 32 8.94 -2.55 9.87
N ALA A 33 7.64 -2.66 10.16
CA ALA A 33 6.78 -3.74 9.67
C ALA A 33 6.61 -3.69 8.14
N ALA A 34 6.52 -2.49 7.56
CA ALA A 34 6.38 -2.32 6.11
C ALA A 34 7.74 -2.39 5.37
N GLY A 35 8.86 -2.17 6.07
CA GLY A 35 10.21 -2.15 5.50
C GLY A 35 10.53 -3.35 4.60
N PRO A 36 10.36 -4.61 5.06
CA PRO A 36 10.59 -5.80 4.24
C PRO A 36 9.79 -5.81 2.94
N LEU A 37 8.51 -5.42 2.97
CA LEU A 37 7.65 -5.39 1.78
C LEU A 37 8.09 -4.34 0.75
N LEU A 38 8.69 -3.24 1.21
CA LEU A 38 9.15 -2.15 0.35
C LEU A 38 10.47 -2.45 -0.38
N ALA A 39 11.14 -3.56 -0.05
CA ALA A 39 12.35 -3.97 -0.74
C ALA A 39 12.10 -4.21 -2.25
N PRO A 40 13.07 -3.91 -3.15
CA PRO A 40 12.89 -4.08 -4.59
C PRO A 40 12.43 -5.48 -5.02
N ALA A 41 12.86 -6.52 -4.30
CA ALA A 41 12.50 -7.91 -4.54
C ALA A 41 10.99 -8.20 -4.35
N HIS A 42 10.29 -7.38 -3.56
CA HIS A 42 8.88 -7.58 -3.21
C HIS A 42 7.95 -6.57 -3.89
N ARG A 43 8.42 -5.87 -4.93
CA ARG A 43 7.65 -4.85 -5.67
C ARG A 43 6.26 -5.34 -6.12
N GLU A 44 6.15 -6.59 -6.56
CA GLU A 44 4.86 -7.14 -6.99
C GLU A 44 3.89 -7.39 -5.81
N LEU A 45 4.42 -7.82 -4.65
CA LEU A 45 3.64 -7.98 -3.44
C LEU A 45 3.19 -6.62 -2.89
N ALA A 46 4.09 -5.63 -2.86
CA ALA A 46 3.77 -4.26 -2.50
C ALA A 46 2.67 -3.67 -3.40
N ARG A 47 2.75 -3.88 -4.72
CA ARG A 47 1.70 -3.49 -5.67
C ARG A 47 0.38 -4.21 -5.37
N THR A 48 0.43 -5.51 -5.06
CA THR A 48 -0.77 -6.30 -4.78
C THR A 48 -1.46 -5.81 -3.51
N ALA A 49 -0.71 -5.58 -2.43
CA ALA A 49 -1.22 -5.02 -1.18
C ALA A 49 -1.81 -3.62 -1.38
N GLU A 50 -1.12 -2.75 -2.12
CA GLU A 50 -1.61 -1.40 -2.39
C GLU A 50 -2.95 -1.43 -3.14
N VAL A 51 -3.06 -2.23 -4.21
CA VAL A 51 -4.33 -2.34 -4.98
C VAL A 51 -5.44 -2.96 -4.12
N TYR A 52 -5.11 -3.92 -3.26
CA TYR A 52 -6.08 -4.51 -2.32
C TYR A 52 -6.66 -3.48 -1.36
N LEU A 53 -5.80 -2.64 -0.77
CA LEU A 53 -6.17 -1.60 0.17
C LEU A 53 -6.91 -0.45 -0.54
N ASP A 54 -6.49 -0.07 -1.75
CA ASP A 54 -7.21 0.90 -2.60
C ASP A 54 -8.60 0.39 -3.01
N CYS A 55 -8.78 -0.93 -3.12
CA CYS A 55 -10.08 -1.59 -3.33
C CYS A 55 -10.88 -1.81 -2.03
N ALA A 56 -10.47 -1.20 -0.92
CA ALA A 56 -11.09 -1.35 0.40
C ALA A 56 -11.18 -2.81 0.87
N GLY A 57 -10.16 -3.62 0.58
CA GLY A 57 -10.09 -5.04 0.94
C GLY A 57 -10.99 -5.96 0.09
N GLN A 58 -11.61 -5.46 -0.98
CA GLN A 58 -12.49 -6.26 -1.81
C GLN A 58 -11.69 -7.16 -2.76
N ALA A 59 -11.50 -8.43 -2.37
CA ALA A 59 -10.68 -9.39 -3.12
C ALA A 59 -11.11 -9.58 -4.59
N ALA A 60 -12.41 -9.62 -4.88
CA ALA A 60 -12.90 -9.78 -6.25
C ALA A 60 -12.52 -8.58 -7.14
N ARG A 61 -12.72 -7.35 -6.64
CA ARG A 61 -12.32 -6.12 -7.33
C ARG A 61 -10.81 -6.05 -7.51
N THR A 62 -10.06 -6.39 -6.47
CA THR A 62 -8.59 -6.42 -6.49
C THR A 62 -8.05 -7.38 -7.54
N ALA A 63 -8.59 -8.60 -7.60
CA ALA A 63 -8.16 -9.61 -8.57
C ALA A 63 -8.47 -9.17 -10.01
N SER A 64 -9.63 -8.55 -10.22
CA SER A 64 -10.01 -7.94 -11.50
C SER A 64 -9.05 -6.81 -11.92
N GLU A 65 -8.75 -5.88 -11.01
CA GLU A 65 -7.84 -4.76 -11.26
C GLU A 65 -6.40 -5.22 -11.56
N LEU A 66 -5.95 -6.30 -10.91
CA LEU A 66 -4.64 -6.87 -11.13
C LEU A 66 -4.58 -7.82 -12.35
N GLY A 67 -5.72 -8.23 -12.91
CA GLY A 67 -5.79 -9.22 -13.99
C GLY A 67 -5.32 -10.62 -13.57
N ILE A 68 -5.56 -11.00 -12.31
CA ILE A 68 -5.11 -12.30 -11.75
C ILE A 68 -6.28 -13.11 -11.21
N HIS A 69 -6.06 -14.41 -11.04
CA HIS A 69 -7.02 -15.28 -10.38
C HIS A 69 -7.10 -15.01 -8.86
N ARG A 70 -8.28 -15.21 -8.26
CA ARG A 70 -8.51 -14.97 -6.83
C ARG A 70 -7.58 -15.80 -5.92
N GLN A 71 -7.26 -17.03 -6.32
CA GLN A 71 -6.31 -17.86 -5.56
C GLN A 71 -4.89 -17.27 -5.55
N THR A 72 -4.45 -16.72 -6.68
CA THR A 72 -3.15 -16.04 -6.79
C THR A 72 -3.12 -14.78 -5.92
N LEU A 73 -4.23 -14.04 -5.87
CA LEU A 73 -4.36 -12.91 -4.97
C LEU A 73 -4.19 -13.35 -3.51
N TYR A 74 -4.95 -14.35 -3.04
CA TYR A 74 -4.83 -14.81 -1.65
C TYR A 74 -3.43 -15.31 -1.29
N TYR A 75 -2.78 -16.03 -2.20
CA TYR A 75 -1.38 -16.43 -2.00
C TYR A 75 -0.46 -15.21 -1.79
N ARG A 76 -0.63 -14.15 -2.59
CA ARG A 76 0.17 -12.93 -2.47
C ARG A 76 -0.14 -12.17 -1.18
N LEU A 77 -1.41 -12.03 -0.81
CA LEU A 77 -1.81 -11.37 0.44
C LEU A 77 -1.26 -12.12 1.66
N ASN A 78 -1.35 -13.44 1.67
CA ASN A 78 -0.75 -14.24 2.74
C ASN A 78 0.77 -14.05 2.83
N ARG A 79 1.46 -13.93 1.68
CA ARG A 79 2.89 -13.61 1.68
C ARG A 79 3.18 -12.19 2.19
N VAL A 80 2.29 -11.23 1.96
CA VAL A 80 2.41 -9.88 2.53
C VAL A 80 2.31 -9.94 4.05
N GLU A 81 1.32 -10.64 4.59
CA GLU A 81 1.15 -10.85 6.04
C GLU A 81 2.38 -11.52 6.65
N GLN A 82 2.91 -12.57 6.02
CA GLN A 82 4.12 -13.25 6.48
C GLN A 82 5.38 -12.36 6.47
N LEU A 83 5.52 -11.47 5.48
CA LEU A 83 6.70 -10.60 5.36
C LEU A 83 6.64 -9.41 6.34
N THR A 84 5.44 -8.92 6.63
CA THR A 84 5.23 -7.71 7.42
C THR A 84 4.89 -7.99 8.88
N GLY A 85 4.35 -9.18 9.17
CA GLY A 85 3.78 -9.52 10.47
C GLY A 85 2.41 -8.89 10.72
N LEU A 86 1.85 -8.17 9.75
CA LEU A 86 0.56 -7.48 9.84
C LEU A 86 -0.58 -8.44 9.47
N ASP A 87 -1.74 -8.25 10.10
CA ASP A 87 -3.01 -8.92 9.81
C ASP A 87 -3.86 -8.05 8.88
N LEU A 88 -4.19 -8.55 7.68
CA LEU A 88 -4.99 -7.78 6.72
C LEU A 88 -6.51 -7.84 6.99
N ASP A 89 -6.94 -8.62 7.98
CA ASP A 89 -8.31 -8.55 8.50
C ASP A 89 -8.47 -7.44 9.55
N ASP A 90 -7.39 -7.08 10.24
CA ASP A 90 -7.36 -5.99 11.21
C ASP A 90 -7.41 -4.60 10.55
N GLY A 91 -8.13 -3.68 11.20
CA GLY A 91 -8.32 -2.32 10.69
C GLY A 91 -7.09 -1.43 10.82
N GLU A 92 -6.39 -1.52 11.94
CA GLU A 92 -5.23 -0.68 12.24
C GLU A 92 -4.03 -1.12 11.40
N ASP A 93 -3.81 -2.42 11.27
CA ASP A 93 -2.73 -3.00 10.46
C ASP A 93 -2.90 -2.65 8.97
N ARG A 94 -4.12 -2.74 8.43
CA ARG A 94 -4.42 -2.27 7.07
C ARG A 94 -4.13 -0.79 6.90
N LEU A 95 -4.54 0.05 7.86
CA LEU A 95 -4.31 1.49 7.80
C LEU A 95 -2.82 1.82 7.81
N LEU A 96 -2.06 1.20 8.73
CA LEU A 96 -0.61 1.34 8.82
C LEU A 96 0.06 0.96 7.50
N LEU A 97 -0.27 -0.22 6.96
CA LEU A 97 0.30 -0.70 5.71
C LEU A 97 -0.04 0.22 4.53
N HIS A 98 -1.29 0.69 4.46
CA HIS A 98 -1.74 1.57 3.39
C HIS A 98 -0.98 2.90 3.41
N MET A 99 -0.84 3.51 4.60
CA MET A 99 -0.08 4.75 4.78
C MET A 99 1.40 4.56 4.40
N ALA A 100 2.02 3.46 4.83
CA ALA A 100 3.42 3.16 4.51
C ALA A 100 3.63 3.02 2.99
N LEU A 101 2.75 2.27 2.30
CA LEU A 101 2.80 2.10 0.85
C LEU A 101 2.60 3.43 0.10
N LYS A 102 1.60 4.23 0.51
CA LYS A 102 1.29 5.53 -0.10
C LYS A 102 2.42 6.52 0.11
N ARG A 103 3.10 6.46 1.25
CA ARG A 103 4.25 7.31 1.52
C ARG A 103 5.48 6.93 0.72
N ALA A 104 5.74 5.64 0.53
CA ALA A 104 6.84 5.19 -0.34
C ALA A 104 6.68 5.62 -1.82
N ARG A 105 5.51 6.16 -2.19
CA ARG A 105 5.18 6.69 -3.52
C ARG A 105 5.28 8.22 -3.62
N LEU A 106 5.32 8.92 -2.49
CA LEU A 106 5.53 10.37 -2.39
C LEU A 106 7.01 10.70 -2.59
#